data_AF-A0A7X6M2Y7-F1
#
_entry.id   AF-A0A7X6M2Y7-F1
#
_cell.length_a   1.000
_cell.length_b   1.000
_cell.length_c   1.000
_cell.angle_alpha   90.00
_cell.angle_beta   90.00
_cell.angle_gamma   90.00
#
_symmetry.space_group_name_H-M   'P 1'
#
loop_
_entity.id
_entity.type
_entity.pdbx_description
1 polymer ?
#
loop_
_entity_poly.entity_id
_entity_poly.type
_entity_poly.pdbx_seq_one_letter_code
_entity_poly.pdbx_strand_id
1 'polypeptide(L)'
;MVYVDPALAKKAEQAMAAAVDNMRSALHKIDTDVTNAAGWRGDARDAFGAAAEEWGKQSQKIHGLLDRITQQVGHGSKQFEQMETENHSEFQHLIGL
;
A
#
# COMPACT_ATOMS: atom_id res chain seq x y z
N MET A 1 -20.15 -3.52 22.18
CA MET A 1 -20.01 -3.80 20.74
C MET A 1 -19.50 -2.53 20.08
N VAL A 2 -18.26 -2.51 19.57
CA VAL A 2 -17.79 -1.37 18.78
C VAL A 2 -18.41 -1.54 17.39
N TYR A 3 -19.44 -0.77 17.09
CA TYR A 3 -20.09 -0.78 15.78
C TYR A 3 -19.22 0.03 14.81
N VAL A 4 -18.38 -0.64 14.03
CA VAL A 4 -17.70 -0.02 12.89
C VAL A 4 -18.55 -0.31 11.67
N ASP A 5 -19.01 0.73 10.97
CA ASP A 5 -19.84 0.58 9.78
C ASP A 5 -19.06 -0.13 8.65
N PRO A 6 -19.51 -1.30 8.16
CA PRO A 6 -18.85 -2.04 7.09
C PRO A 6 -18.62 -1.22 5.82
N ALA A 7 -19.52 -0.29 5.50
CA ALA A 7 -19.37 0.58 4.34
C ALA A 7 -18.21 1.57 4.53
N LEU A 8 -18.00 2.04 5.76
CA LEU A 8 -16.88 2.91 6.14
C LEU A 8 -15.55 2.16 6.09
N ALA A 9 -15.51 0.90 6.56
CA ALA A 9 -14.31 0.06 6.49
C ALA A 9 -13.89 -0.19 5.02
N LYS A 10 -14.84 -0.58 4.17
CA LYS A 10 -14.60 -0.79 2.73
C LYS A 10 -14.15 0.49 2.02
N LYS A 11 -14.74 1.63 2.35
CA LYS A 11 -14.33 2.93 1.80
C LYS A 11 -12.91 3.30 2.22
N ALA A 12 -12.54 3.03 3.47
CA ALA A 12 -11.19 3.27 3.98
C ALA A 12 -10.16 2.37 3.26
N GLU A 13 -10.48 1.09 3.05
CA GLU A 13 -9.64 0.18 2.26
C GLU A 13 -9.43 0.70 0.83
N GLN A 14 -10.50 1.09 0.14
CA GLN A 14 -10.40 1.62 -1.22
C GLN A 14 -9.58 2.90 -1.29
N ALA A 15 -9.76 3.80 -0.32
CA ALA A 15 -8.97 5.02 -0.23
C ALA A 15 -7.48 4.73 0.03
N MET A 16 -7.18 3.75 0.89
CA MET A 16 -5.80 3.31 1.15
C MET A 16 -5.17 2.66 -0.08
N ALA A 17 -5.90 1.80 -0.80
CA ALA A 17 -5.44 1.20 -2.04
C ALA A 17 -5.11 2.28 -3.09
N ALA A 18 -6.02 3.23 -3.31
CA ALA A 18 -5.80 4.35 -4.23
C ALA A 18 -4.59 5.22 -3.82
N ALA A 19 -4.41 5.48 -2.52
CA ALA A 19 -3.27 6.22 -2.02
C ALA A 19 -1.94 5.47 -2.28
N VAL A 20 -1.90 4.16 -2.04
CA VAL A 20 -0.73 3.32 -2.33
C VAL A 20 -0.43 3.31 -3.83
N ASP A 21 -1.44 3.19 -4.68
CA ASP A 21 -1.26 3.21 -6.14
C ASP A 21 -0.69 4.55 -6.63
N ASN A 22 -1.17 5.67 -6.06
CA ASN A 22 -0.62 6.99 -6.34
C ASN A 22 0.85 7.10 -5.91
N MET A 23 1.21 6.56 -4.74
CA MET A 23 2.60 6.52 -4.27
C MET A 23 3.47 5.67 -5.20
N ARG A 24 3.00 4.49 -5.63
CA ARG A 24 3.69 3.63 -6.60
C ARG A 24 3.93 4.37 -7.92
N SER A 25 2.92 5.09 -8.43
CA SER A 25 3.05 5.88 -9.66
C SER A 25 4.08 7.00 -9.52
N ALA A 26 4.10 7.68 -8.37
CA ALA A 26 5.10 8.72 -8.10
C ALA A 26 6.52 8.15 -8.02
N LEU A 27 6.70 7.02 -7.34
CA LEU A 27 8.00 6.33 -7.25
C LEU A 27 8.49 5.89 -8.63
N HIS A 28 7.61 5.33 -9.45
CA HIS A 28 7.98 4.89 -10.80
C HIS A 28 8.47 6.05 -11.69
N LYS A 29 7.89 7.25 -11.53
CA LYS A 29 8.39 8.45 -12.22
C LYS A 29 9.79 8.80 -11.76
N ILE A 30 10.05 8.77 -10.46
CA ILE A 30 11.38 9.07 -9.92
C ILE A 30 12.40 8.00 -10.35
N ASP A 31 12.03 6.71 -10.33
CA ASP A 31 12.88 5.62 -10.85
C ASP A 31 13.23 5.85 -12.32
N THR A 32 12.27 6.31 -13.12
CA THR A 32 12.47 6.64 -14.53
C THR A 32 13.44 7.83 -14.68
N ASP A 33 13.26 8.89 -13.90
CA ASP A 33 14.12 10.08 -13.93
C ASP A 33 15.56 9.75 -13.52
N VAL A 34 15.73 8.93 -12.47
CA VAL A 34 17.04 8.46 -12.02
C VAL A 34 17.70 7.54 -13.07
N THR A 35 16.92 6.68 -13.73
CA THR A 35 17.41 5.83 -14.82
C THR A 35 17.83 6.68 -16.02
N ASN A 36 17.08 7.73 -16.34
CA ASN A 36 17.41 8.66 -17.43
C ASN A 36 18.71 9.43 -17.14
N ALA A 37 19.00 9.73 -15.87
CA ALA A 37 20.26 10.34 -15.46
C ALA A 37 21.48 9.45 -15.72
N ALA A 38 21.31 8.12 -15.88
CA ALA A 38 22.39 7.23 -16.32
C ALA A 38 22.88 7.55 -17.75
N GLY A 39 22.07 8.23 -18.57
CA GLY A 39 22.46 8.73 -19.89
C GLY A 39 23.37 9.96 -19.86
N TRP A 40 23.59 10.57 -18.68
CA TRP A 40 24.49 11.71 -18.52
C TRP A 40 25.94 11.29 -18.76
N ARG A 41 26.77 12.22 -19.22
CA ARG A 41 28.18 11.99 -19.56
C ARG A 41 29.10 12.95 -18.82
N GLY A 42 30.34 12.51 -18.60
CA GLY A 42 31.36 13.28 -17.88
C GLY A 42 31.04 13.44 -16.40
N ASP A 43 31.57 14.51 -15.79
CA ASP A 43 31.50 14.77 -14.35
C ASP A 43 30.08 14.75 -13.76
N ALA A 44 29.05 15.05 -14.58
CA ALA A 44 27.65 14.98 -14.18
C ALA A 44 27.20 13.53 -13.87
N ARG A 45 27.70 12.54 -14.62
CA ARG A 45 27.42 11.13 -14.36
C ARG A 45 28.06 10.69 -13.05
N ASP A 46 29.31 11.08 -12.84
CA ASP A 46 30.07 10.67 -11.67
C ASP A 46 29.51 11.32 -10.39
N ALA A 47 29.08 12.59 -10.48
CA ALA A 47 28.41 13.29 -9.38
C ALA A 47 27.03 12.69 -9.05
N PHE A 48 26.30 12.18 -10.04
CA PHE A 48 24.96 11.62 -9.84
C PHE A 48 24.96 10.12 -9.52
N GLY A 49 26.06 9.41 -9.79
CA GLY A 49 26.15 7.95 -9.63
C GLY A 49 25.86 7.48 -8.20
N ALA A 50 26.43 8.13 -7.19
CA ALA A 50 26.19 7.79 -5.78
C ALA A 50 24.73 8.02 -5.37
N ALA A 51 24.11 9.10 -5.85
CA ALA A 51 22.71 9.40 -5.59
C ALA A 51 21.77 8.38 -6.26
N ALA A 52 22.08 7.97 -7.49
CA ALA A 52 21.32 6.94 -8.21
C ALA A 52 21.41 5.57 -7.54
N GLU A 53 22.59 5.19 -7.05
CA GLU A 53 22.78 3.93 -6.32
C GLU A 53 21.99 3.92 -4.99
N GLU A 54 22.08 5.01 -4.22
CA GLU A 54 21.34 5.12 -2.96
C GLU A 54 19.84 5.17 -3.20
N TRP A 55 19.39 5.88 -4.24
CA TRP A 55 17.99 5.88 -4.66
C TRP A 55 17.51 4.46 -4.95
N GLY A 56 18.25 3.65 -5.71
CA GLY A 56 17.87 2.27 -6.01
C GLY A 56 17.65 1.42 -4.76
N LYS A 57 18.51 1.57 -3.74
CA LYS A 57 18.37 0.87 -2.45
C LYS A 57 17.13 1.33 -1.68
N GLN A 58 16.84 2.63 -1.66
CA GLN A 58 15.70 3.17 -0.93
C GLN A 58 14.39 2.91 -1.65
N SER A 59 14.36 3.00 -2.98
CA SER A 59 13.21 2.68 -3.82
C SER A 59 12.71 1.25 -3.54
N GLN A 60 13.61 0.26 -3.55
CA GLN A 60 13.27 -1.13 -3.21
C GLN A 60 12.63 -1.27 -1.82
N LYS A 61 13.17 -0.57 -0.81
CA LYS A 61 12.60 -0.58 0.55
C LYS A 61 11.20 0.01 0.58
N ILE A 62 10.98 1.14 -0.11
CA ILE A 62 9.69 1.81 -0.17
C ILE A 62 8.66 0.93 -0.87
N HIS A 63 9.00 0.33 -2.01
CA HIS A 63 8.13 -0.62 -2.71
C HIS A 63 7.70 -1.78 -1.78
N GLY A 64 8.65 -2.38 -1.06
CA GLY A 64 8.34 -3.45 -0.10
C GLY A 64 7.54 -3.00 1.14
N LEU A 65 7.59 -1.72 1.50
CA LEU A 65 6.72 -1.16 2.55
C LEU A 65 5.30 -0.94 2.02
N LEU A 66 5.16 -0.42 0.80
CA LEU A 66 3.85 -0.24 0.15
C LEU A 66 3.13 -1.58 -0.06
N ASP A 67 3.85 -2.64 -0.44
CA ASP A 67 3.28 -4.00 -0.52
C ASP A 67 2.77 -4.47 0.84
N ARG A 68 3.54 -4.25 1.91
CA ARG A 68 3.12 -4.61 3.28
C ARG A 68 1.88 -3.83 3.73
N ILE A 69 1.79 -2.55 3.41
CA ILE A 69 0.61 -1.74 3.71
C ILE A 69 -0.62 -2.32 3.00
N THR A 70 -0.52 -2.58 1.68
CA THR A 70 -1.62 -3.21 0.92
C THR A 70 -2.05 -4.54 1.52
N GLN A 71 -1.10 -5.39 1.92
CA GLN A 71 -1.39 -6.68 2.54
C GLN A 71 -2.11 -6.53 3.89
N GLN A 72 -1.67 -5.60 4.75
CA GLN A 72 -2.28 -5.40 6.05
C GLN A 72 -3.69 -4.82 5.96
N VAL A 73 -3.92 -3.92 5.01
CA VAL A 73 -5.27 -3.40 4.74
C VAL A 73 -6.19 -4.53 4.27
N GLY A 74 -5.74 -5.33 3.30
CA GLY A 74 -6.53 -6.47 2.82
C GLY A 74 -6.76 -7.55 3.89
N HIS A 75 -5.81 -7.74 4.81
CA HIS A 75 -5.97 -8.66 5.94
C HIS A 75 -7.01 -8.14 6.95
N GLY A 76 -6.91 -6.86 7.32
CA GLY A 76 -7.85 -6.21 8.24
C GLY A 76 -9.28 -6.22 7.72
N SER A 77 -9.49 -5.93 6.44
CA SER A 77 -10.83 -6.01 5.82
C SER A 77 -11.42 -7.42 5.86
N LYS A 78 -10.62 -8.45 5.55
CA LYS A 78 -11.10 -9.85 5.61
C LYS A 78 -11.43 -10.30 7.02
N GLN A 79 -10.59 -9.95 8.00
CA GLN A 79 -10.88 -10.24 9.41
C GLN A 79 -12.17 -9.57 9.87
N PHE A 80 -12.41 -8.34 9.42
CA PHE A 80 -13.64 -7.61 9.72
C PHE A 80 -14.88 -8.28 9.11
N GLU A 81 -14.83 -8.65 7.83
CA GLU A 81 -15.93 -9.38 7.16
C GLU A 81 -16.24 -10.72 7.85
N GLN A 82 -15.21 -11.43 8.31
CA GLN A 82 -15.37 -12.67 9.08
C GLN A 82 -16.06 -12.42 10.42
N MET A 83 -15.60 -11.43 11.19
CA MET A 83 -16.17 -11.08 12.48
C MET A 83 -17.64 -10.63 12.37
N GLU A 84 -18.00 -9.87 11.34
CA GLU A 84 -19.40 -9.50 11.07
C GLU A 84 -20.26 -10.72 10.71
N THR A 85 -19.76 -11.63 9.89
CA THR A 85 -20.47 -12.86 9.52
C THR A 85 -20.70 -13.76 10.74
N GLU A 86 -19.68 -13.93 11.58
CA GLU A 86 -19.76 -14.68 12.84
C GLU A 86 -20.75 -14.05 13.82
N ASN A 87 -20.66 -12.73 14.06
CA ASN A 87 -21.60 -12.01 14.91
C ASN A 87 -23.05 -12.12 14.39
N HIS A 88 -23.26 -12.02 13.08
CA HIS A 88 -24.61 -12.15 12.50
C HIS A 88 -25.17 -13.56 12.67
N SER A 89 -24.35 -14.59 12.44
CA SER A 89 -24.73 -16.00 12.65
C SER A 89 -25.05 -16.29 14.11
N GLU A 90 -24.23 -15.80 15.05
CA GLU A 90 -24.46 -15.97 16.49
C GLU A 90 -25.75 -15.26 16.92
N PHE A 91 -25.98 -14.04 16.42
CA PHE A 91 -27.20 -13.31 16.70
C PHE A 91 -28.44 -14.04 16.18
N GLN A 92 -28.42 -14.56 14.94
CA GLN A 92 -29.52 -15.38 14.39
C GLN A 92 -29.81 -16.61 15.25
N HIS A 93 -28.77 -17.32 15.67
CA HIS A 93 -28.90 -18.49 16.54
C HIS A 93 -29.51 -18.14 17.92
N LEU A 94 -29.18 -16.97 18.49
CA LEU A 94 -29.70 -16.53 19.78
C LEU A 94 -31.17 -16.08 19.74
N ILE A 95 -31.64 -15.56 18.60
CA ILE A 95 -33.04 -15.11 18.42
C ILE A 95 -33.99 -16.20 17.88
N GLY A 96 -33.49 -17.42 17.66
CA GLY A 96 -34.33 -18.59 17.38
C GLY A 96 -34.99 -18.59 15.99
N LEU A 97 -34.30 -18.06 14.98
CA LEU A 97 -34.54 -18.37 13.55
C LEU A 97 -33.44 -19.31 13.05
#